data_AF-A0A820A0V0-F1
#
_entry.id   AF-A0A820A0V0-F1
#
_cell.length_a   1.000
_cell.length_b   1.000
_cell.length_c   1.000
_cell.angle_alpha   90.00
_cell.angle_beta   90.00
_cell.angle_gamma   90.00
#
_symmetry.space_group_name_H-M   'P 1'
#
loop_
_entity.id
_entity.type
_entity.pdbx_description
1 polymer ?
#
loop_
_entity_poly.entity_id
_entity_poly.type
_entity_poly.pdbx_seq_one_letter_code
_entity_poly.pdbx_strand_id
1 'polypeptide(L)'
;MPPFENKSLSVRRLDLRGHNSSGHYQYFNRQQCTTLIRSPLGIQCEALTIGVDNRTHILDLVHKMVNLRALNVRCRADKTDANELIK
;
A
#
# COMPACT_ATOMS: atom_id res chain seq x y z
N MET A 1 -7.23 5.29 21.71
CA MET A 1 -6.90 4.37 20.60
C MET A 1 -6.70 3.00 21.19
N PRO A 2 -7.50 1.97 20.83
CA PRO A 2 -7.23 0.64 21.34
C PRO A 2 -6.00 0.05 20.64
N PRO A 3 -5.20 -0.78 21.33
CA PRO A 3 -3.99 -1.39 20.78
C PRO A 3 -4.38 -2.49 19.79
N PHE A 4 -3.60 -2.62 18.70
CA PHE A 4 -3.75 -3.71 17.74
C PHE A 4 -3.16 -5.01 18.30
N GLU A 5 -3.76 -5.55 19.35
CA GLU A 5 -3.47 -6.90 19.84
C GLU A 5 -4.36 -7.90 19.11
N ASN A 6 -3.82 -8.51 18.06
CA ASN A 6 -4.49 -9.63 17.40
C ASN A 6 -3.55 -10.82 17.30
N LYS A 7 -3.71 -11.76 18.25
CA LYS A 7 -3.08 -13.08 18.26
C LYS A 7 -3.83 -14.01 17.29
N SER A 8 -3.68 -13.81 15.99
CA SER A 8 -4.19 -14.75 14.98
C SER A 8 -3.10 -15.10 13.97
N LEU A 9 -2.86 -16.40 13.81
CA LEU A 9 -1.98 -16.96 12.79
C LEU A 9 -2.43 -16.46 11.40
N SER A 10 -1.50 -15.88 10.63
CA SER A 10 -1.65 -15.61 9.18
C SER A 10 -2.32 -14.31 8.73
N VAL A 11 -1.86 -13.14 9.17
CA VAL A 11 -2.00 -11.94 8.32
C VAL A 11 -0.93 -12.00 7.21
N ARG A 12 -1.02 -13.02 6.35
CA ARG A 12 -0.18 -13.13 5.15
C ARG A 12 -0.60 -12.13 4.08
N ARG A 13 -1.83 -11.65 4.13
CA ARG A 13 -2.39 -10.76 3.12
C ARG A 13 -2.93 -9.49 3.75
N LEU A 14 -2.46 -8.35 3.26
CA LEU A 14 -2.95 -7.03 3.61
C LEU A 14 -3.62 -6.41 2.39
N ASP A 15 -4.89 -6.06 2.53
CA ASP A 15 -5.60 -5.24 1.56
C ASP A 15 -5.85 -3.86 2.15
N LEU A 16 -5.14 -2.86 1.62
CA LEU A 16 -5.19 -1.47 2.02
C LEU A 16 -5.86 -0.61 0.94
N ARG A 17 -6.57 -1.23 -0.01
CA ARG A 17 -7.43 -0.50 -0.94
C ARG A 17 -8.72 -0.08 -0.23
N GLY A 18 -8.61 1.02 0.51
CA GLY A 18 -9.77 1.70 1.08
C GLY A 18 -10.28 2.83 0.18
N HIS A 19 -11.52 3.24 0.46
CA HIS A 19 -12.00 4.57 0.12
C HIS A 19 -11.86 5.47 1.35
N ASN A 20 -11.40 6.70 1.15
CA ASN A 20 -11.47 7.71 2.20
C ASN A 20 -12.94 8.11 2.46
N SER A 21 -13.18 8.92 3.49
CA SER A 21 -14.53 9.39 3.87
C SER A 21 -15.27 10.13 2.74
N SER A 22 -14.55 10.56 1.71
CA SER A 22 -15.08 11.25 0.53
C SER A 22 -15.34 10.30 -0.65
N GLY A 23 -15.21 8.99 -0.46
CA GLY A 23 -15.39 8.00 -1.52
C GLY A 23 -14.25 7.93 -2.54
N HIS A 24 -13.14 8.64 -2.33
CA HIS A 24 -11.96 8.55 -3.20
C HIS A 24 -11.05 7.42 -2.79
N TYR A 25 -10.37 6.80 -3.76
CA TYR A 25 -9.34 5.80 -3.49
C TYR A 25 -8.27 6.35 -2.55
N GLN A 26 -7.96 5.59 -1.51
CA GLN A 26 -6.90 5.93 -0.58
C GLN A 26 -5.54 5.64 -1.23
N TYR A 27 -4.70 6.67 -1.29
CA TYR A 27 -3.32 6.57 -1.76
C TYR A 27 -2.38 6.86 -0.60
N PHE A 28 -1.43 5.96 -0.40
CA PHE A 28 -0.41 6.07 0.62
C PHE A 28 0.71 6.97 0.13
N ASN A 29 1.04 7.96 0.95
CA ASN A 29 2.21 8.81 0.75
C ASN A 29 3.47 8.16 1.34
N ARG A 30 4.62 8.81 1.15
CA ARG A 30 5.93 8.31 1.62
C ARG A 30 5.95 7.94 3.10
N GLN A 31 5.37 8.78 3.95
CA GLN A 31 5.36 8.55 5.40
C GLN A 31 4.51 7.34 5.75
N GLN A 32 3.32 7.21 5.15
CA GLN A 32 2.43 6.07 5.38
C GLN A 32 3.04 4.76 4.88
N CYS A 33 3.70 4.76 3.70
CA CYS A 33 4.46 3.61 3.21
C CYS A 33 5.59 3.24 4.17
N THR A 34 6.35 4.23 4.67
CA THR A 34 7.45 3.99 5.62
C THR A 34 6.94 3.39 6.93
N THR A 35 5.83 3.90 7.46
CA THR A 35 5.19 3.36 8.66
C THR A 35 4.72 1.92 8.43
N LEU A 36 4.12 1.64 7.28
CA LEU A 36 3.67 0.29 6.93
C LEU A 36 4.85 -0.68 6.89
N ILE A 37 5.94 -0.33 6.21
CA ILE A 37 7.16 -1.14 6.10
C ILE A 37 7.72 -1.52 7.48
N ARG A 38 7.68 -0.59 8.44
CA ARG A 38 8.21 -0.80 9.80
C ARG A 38 7.19 -1.43 10.75
N SER A 39 5.94 -1.57 10.33
CA SER A 39 4.90 -2.11 11.20
C SER A 39 5.03 -3.64 11.30
N PRO A 40 4.60 -4.25 12.43
CA PRO A 40 4.54 -5.70 12.56
C PRO A 40 3.74 -6.37 11.43
N LEU A 41 2.68 -5.70 10.96
CA LEU A 41 1.86 -6.15 9.83
C LEU A 41 2.66 -6.15 8.52
N GLY A 42 3.38 -5.07 8.23
CA GLY A 42 4.21 -4.99 7.03
C GLY A 42 5.37 -5.98 7.03
N ILE A 43 5.97 -6.23 8.21
CA ILE A 43 7.04 -7.23 8.36
C ILE A 43 6.52 -8.65 8.08
N GLN A 44 5.31 -8.98 8.51
CA GLN A 44 4.73 -10.33 8.34
C GLN A 44 3.95 -10.51 7.02
N CYS A 45 3.77 -9.44 6.25
CA CYS A 45 2.98 -9.46 5.03
C CYS A 45 3.67 -10.24 3.91
N GLU A 46 2.97 -11.20 3.31
CA GLU A 46 3.40 -11.93 2.11
C GLU A 46 2.71 -11.42 0.84
N ALA A 47 1.49 -10.86 0.96
CA ALA A 47 0.71 -10.37 -0.16
C ALA A 47 0.11 -9.00 0.17
N LEU A 48 0.57 -7.95 -0.51
CA LEU A 48 0.12 -6.57 -0.27
C LEU A 48 -0.72 -6.07 -1.45
N THR A 49 -1.88 -5.51 -1.15
CA THR A 49 -2.71 -4.79 -2.10
C THR A 49 -2.85 -3.34 -1.62
N ILE A 50 -2.31 -2.36 -2.36
CA ILE A 50 -2.17 -0.98 -1.88
C ILE A 50 -2.30 0.05 -3.01
N GLY A 51 -2.78 1.25 -2.69
CA GLY A 51 -2.68 2.43 -3.55
C GLY A 51 -1.52 3.32 -3.09
N VAL A 52 -0.65 3.78 -3.99
CA VAL A 52 0.45 4.71 -3.68
C VAL A 52 0.39 5.97 -4.54
N ASP A 53 0.83 7.10 -4.02
CA ASP A 53 0.87 8.36 -4.76
C ASP A 53 1.99 8.40 -5.82
N ASN A 54 3.15 7.80 -5.51
CA ASN A 54 4.35 7.81 -6.32
C ASN A 54 4.92 6.40 -6.53
N ARG A 55 5.42 6.15 -7.75
CA ARG A 55 6.05 4.89 -8.15
C ARG A 55 7.31 4.56 -7.36
N THR A 56 8.06 5.55 -6.89
CA THR A 56 9.26 5.32 -6.08
C THR A 56 8.95 4.59 -4.77
N HIS A 57 7.77 4.80 -4.20
CA HIS A 57 7.32 4.12 -2.98
C HIS A 57 7.08 2.62 -3.20
N ILE A 58 6.78 2.21 -4.43
CA ILE A 58 6.64 0.79 -4.81
C ILE A 58 7.98 0.07 -4.62
N LEU A 59 9.08 0.71 -5.08
CA LEU A 59 10.43 0.15 -4.93
C LEU A 59 10.82 0.03 -3.45
N ASP A 60 10.50 1.05 -2.64
CA ASP A 60 10.73 1.00 -1.19
C ASP A 60 9.98 -0.16 -0.53
N LEU A 61 8.71 -0.39 -0.90
CA LEU A 61 7.90 -1.50 -0.37
C LEU A 61 8.52 -2.85 -0.75
N VAL A 62 8.86 -3.04 -2.03
CA VAL A 62 9.45 -4.30 -2.53
C VAL A 62 10.80 -4.59 -1.89
N HIS A 63 11.67 -3.59 -1.74
CA HIS A 63 13.01 -3.80 -1.18
C HIS A 63 13.02 -4.01 0.33
N LYS A 64 12.07 -3.44 1.07
CA LYS A 64 12.11 -3.43 2.53
C LYS A 64 11.15 -4.44 3.17
N MET A 65 10.11 -4.88 2.46
CA MET A 65 9.20 -5.92 2.95
C MET A 65 9.74 -7.30 2.56
N VAL A 66 10.67 -7.83 3.36
CA VAL A 66 11.41 -9.07 3.05
C VAL A 66 10.55 -10.31 2.85
N ASN A 67 9.34 -10.35 3.43
CA ASN A 67 8.43 -11.47 3.29
C ASN A 67 7.44 -11.30 2.13
N LEU A 68 7.46 -10.17 1.43
CA LEU A 68 6.53 -9.86 0.36
C LEU A 68 6.80 -10.73 -0.88
N ARG A 69 5.79 -11.52 -1.24
CA ARG A 69 5.78 -12.43 -2.41
C ARG A 69 4.87 -11.96 -3.52
N ALA A 70 3.82 -11.23 -3.17
CA ALA A 70 2.85 -10.69 -4.12
C ALA A 70 2.55 -9.22 -3.81
N LEU A 71 2.59 -8.37 -4.84
CA LEU A 71 2.27 -6.96 -4.73
C LEU A 71 1.26 -6.57 -5.82
N ASN A 72 0.08 -6.11 -5.39
CA ASN A 72 -0.95 -5.59 -6.27
C ASN A 72 -1.12 -4.08 -6.01
N VAL A 73 -0.50 -3.25 -6.83
CA VAL A 73 -0.38 -1.82 -6.58
C VAL A 73 -1.19 -0.98 -7.57
N ARG A 74 -1.78 0.11 -7.09
CA ARG A 74 -2.33 1.19 -7.92
C ARG A 74 -1.54 2.46 -7.67
N CYS A 75 -0.87 2.99 -8.68
CA CYS A 75 -0.17 4.27 -8.57
C CYS A 75 -1.10 5.41 -8.99
N ARG A 76 -1.04 6.55 -8.29
CA ARG A 76 -1.76 7.76 -8.70
C ARG A 76 -1.07 8.45 -9.87
N ALA A 77 0.27 8.48 -9.90
CA ALA A 77 1.03 9.12 -10.97
C ALA A 77 0.71 8.54 -12.36
N ASP A 78 0.44 7.23 -12.44
CA ASP A 78 0.10 6.54 -13.69
C ASP A 78 -1.29 6.93 -14.25
N LYS A 79 -2.11 7.69 -13.51
CA LYS A 79 -3.43 8.16 -13.98
C LYS A 79 -3.37 9.40 -14.88
N THR A 80 -2.18 9.90 -15.19
CA THR A 80 -2.00 11.20 -15.85
C THR A 80 -2.00 11.14 -17.38
N ASP A 81 -2.11 9.97 -18.01
CA ASP A 81 -2.06 9.84 -19.49
C ASP A 81 -3.41 9.54 -20.16
N ALA A 82 -4.55 9.63 -19.47
CA ALA A 82 -5.84 9.34 -20.09
C ALA A 82 -6.54 10.57 -20.73
N ASN A 83 -6.03 11.78 -20.51
CA ASN A 83 -6.68 13.01 -20.98
C ASN A 83 -5.82 13.87 -21.94
N GLU A 84 -4.60 13.43 -22.27
CA GLU A 84 -3.73 14.11 -23.26
C GLU A 84 -3.80 13.50 -24.66
N LEU A 85 -4.62 12.46 -24.88
CA LEU A 85 -4.87 11.88 -26.22
C LEU A 85 -6.11 12.46 -26.93
N ILE A 86 -6.72 13.52 -26.37
CA ILE A 86 -7.84 14.25 -26.99
C ILE A 86 -7.59 15.76 -26.88
N LYS A 87 -6.55 16.28 -27.52
CA LYS A 87 -6.48 17.68 -27.96
C LYS A 87 -5.72 17.78 -29.27
#